data_AF-A0A2T4TP43-F1
#
_entry.id   AF-A0A2T4TP43-F1
#
_cell.length_a   1.000
_cell.length_b   1.000
_cell.length_c   1.000
_cell.angle_alpha   90.00
_cell.angle_beta   90.00
_cell.angle_gamma   90.00
#
_symmetry.space_group_name_H-M   'P 1'
#
loop_
_entity.id
_entity.type
_entity.pdbx_description
1 polymer ?
#
loop_
_entity_poly.entity_id
_entity_poly.type
_entity_poly.pdbx_seq_one_letter_code
_entity_poly.pdbx_strand_id
1 'polypeptide(L)'
;MEFKDRDQFSDFEEYWRANKGRLMLDAPRHLKTERDNSGKFNTAGDWLLAPLPIVAMILFMRAGWIANELLSLVAAIAIGVVIYVLGEMAKPYVAGKRSVMDIDRDIKEYFRREWEAGEAS
;
A
#
# COMPACT_ATOMS: atom_id res chain seq x y z
N MET A 1 -15.04 14.24 16.05
CA MET A 1 -15.25 12.84 15.63
C MET A 1 -15.29 11.99 16.89
N GLU A 2 -16.24 11.07 17.03
CA GLU A 2 -16.37 10.26 18.25
C GLU A 2 -15.64 8.92 18.08
N PHE A 3 -14.54 8.73 18.82
CA PHE A 3 -13.80 7.49 18.85
C PHE A 3 -14.51 6.50 19.79
N LYS A 4 -15.39 5.68 19.22
CA LYS A 4 -16.14 4.67 19.97
C LYS A 4 -15.20 3.67 20.65
N ASP A 5 -15.45 3.35 21.92
CA ASP A 5 -14.68 2.38 22.71
C ASP A 5 -13.21 2.78 22.95
N ARG A 6 -12.89 4.07 22.85
CA ARG A 6 -11.53 4.63 23.04
C ARG A 6 -10.87 4.22 24.36
N ASP A 7 -11.65 4.14 25.42
CA ASP A 7 -11.24 3.80 26.78
C ASP A 7 -10.78 2.34 26.94
N GLN A 8 -11.09 1.47 25.98
CA GLN A 8 -10.68 0.06 25.98
C GLN A 8 -9.27 -0.17 25.41
N PHE A 9 -8.64 0.88 24.85
CA PHE A 9 -7.35 0.77 24.17
C PHE A 9 -6.28 1.58 24.88
N SER A 10 -5.08 1.01 24.98
CA SER A 10 -3.95 1.64 25.69
C SER A 10 -3.33 2.79 24.92
N ASP A 11 -3.37 2.74 23.59
CA ASP A 11 -2.88 3.78 22.70
C ASP A 11 -3.65 3.83 21.36
N PHE A 12 -3.37 4.86 20.56
CA PHE A 12 -3.93 5.01 19.22
C PHE A 12 -3.53 3.88 18.27
N GLU A 13 -2.36 3.25 18.43
CA GLU A 13 -1.91 2.19 17.52
C GLU A 13 -2.74 0.91 17.68
N GLU A 14 -3.07 0.56 18.93
CA GLU A 14 -3.95 -0.55 19.27
C GLU A 14 -5.37 -0.29 18.76
N TYR A 15 -5.89 0.92 19.01
CA TYR A 15 -7.19 1.35 18.49
C TYR A 15 -7.24 1.32 16.96
N TRP A 16 -6.21 1.86 16.30
CA TRP A 16 -6.08 1.87 14.84
C TRP A 16 -6.08 0.45 14.29
N ARG A 17 -5.31 -0.48 14.88
CA ARG A 17 -5.27 -1.88 14.43
C ARG A 17 -6.63 -2.56 14.55
N ALA A 18 -7.35 -2.33 15.65
CA ALA A 18 -8.67 -2.91 15.88
C ALA A 18 -9.78 -2.29 15.01
N ASN A 19 -9.68 -0.99 14.68
CA ASN A 19 -10.74 -0.24 14.00
C ASN A 19 -10.41 0.19 12.57
N LYS A 20 -9.25 -0.20 12.02
CA LYS A 20 -8.74 0.24 10.71
C LYS A 20 -9.79 0.20 9.60
N GLY A 21 -10.54 -0.90 9.50
CA GLY A 21 -11.55 -1.07 8.46
C GLY A 21 -12.66 0.00 8.51
N ARG A 22 -13.15 0.33 9.71
CA ARG A 22 -14.14 1.39 9.92
C ARG A 22 -13.53 2.78 9.66
N LEU A 23 -12.33 3.03 10.20
CA LEU A 23 -11.65 4.32 10.02
C LEU A 23 -11.34 4.62 8.54
N MET A 24 -11.01 3.59 7.75
CA MET A 24 -10.86 3.74 6.30
C MET A 24 -12.19 4.10 5.59
N LEU A 25 -13.34 3.67 6.11
CA LEU A 25 -14.65 4.07 5.59
C LEU A 25 -15.00 5.51 5.96
N ASP A 26 -14.63 5.94 7.17
CA ASP A 26 -14.87 7.30 7.66
C ASP A 26 -13.80 8.32 7.24
N ALA A 27 -12.77 7.87 6.49
CA ALA A 27 -11.71 8.74 6.02
C ALA A 27 -12.25 9.93 5.18
N PRO A 28 -11.60 11.11 5.23
CA PRO A 28 -12.01 12.28 4.47
C PRO A 28 -12.22 11.97 2.98
N ARG A 29 -13.32 12.50 2.40
CA ARG A 29 -13.69 12.20 1.00
C ARG A 29 -12.58 12.48 0.00
N HIS A 30 -11.78 13.53 0.21
CA HIS A 30 -10.66 13.86 -0.67
C HIS A 30 -9.58 12.76 -0.67
N LEU A 31 -9.21 12.22 0.50
CA LEU A 31 -8.24 11.12 0.63
C LEU A 31 -8.78 9.80 0.05
N LYS A 32 -10.08 9.52 0.23
CA LYS A 32 -10.71 8.33 -0.38
C LYS A 32 -10.70 8.39 -1.90
N THR A 33 -11.05 9.55 -2.48
CA THR A 33 -11.01 9.75 -3.94
C THR A 33 -9.58 9.70 -4.48
N GLU A 34 -8.61 10.27 -3.75
CA GLU A 34 -7.18 10.20 -4.13
C GLU A 34 -6.65 8.76 -4.09
N ARG A 35 -7.03 7.99 -3.06
CA ARG A 35 -6.71 6.56 -2.93
C ARG A 35 -7.30 5.74 -4.07
N ASP A 36 -8.58 5.95 -4.40
CA ASP A 36 -9.25 5.24 -5.49
C ASP A 36 -8.64 5.58 -6.85
N ASN A 37 -8.26 6.84 -7.07
CA ASN A 37 -7.61 7.26 -8.32
C ASN A 37 -6.17 6.76 -8.46
N SER A 38 -5.49 6.55 -7.33
CA SER A 38 -4.14 5.98 -7.26
C SER A 38 -4.14 4.46 -7.36
N GLY A 39 -5.22 3.79 -6.94
CA GLY A 39 -5.41 2.35 -7.10
C GLY A 39 -5.87 1.92 -8.49
N LYS A 40 -6.36 2.85 -9.33
CA LYS A 40 -6.80 2.56 -10.70
C LYS A 40 -5.65 2.70 -11.70
N PHE A 41 -5.63 1.79 -12.69
CA PHE A 41 -4.79 1.81 -13.90
C PHE A 41 -5.13 2.94 -14.87
N ASN A 42 -5.11 4.17 -14.37
CA ASN A 42 -5.55 5.34 -15.12
C ASN A 42 -4.39 6.11 -15.78
N THR A 43 -3.14 5.68 -15.56
CA THR A 43 -1.96 6.36 -16.11
C THR A 43 -1.08 5.41 -16.91
N ALA A 44 -0.44 5.92 -17.96
CA ALA A 44 0.50 5.13 -18.78
C ALA A 44 1.63 4.49 -17.96
N GLY A 45 2.07 5.15 -16.88
CA GLY A 45 3.03 4.60 -15.92
C GLY A 45 2.53 3.37 -15.17
N ASP A 46 1.23 3.29 -14.85
CA ASP A 46 0.63 2.12 -14.21
C ASP A 46 0.69 0.91 -15.16
N TRP A 47 0.33 1.13 -16.43
CA TRP A 47 0.40 0.12 -17.50
C TRP A 47 1.83 -0.32 -17.83
N LEU A 48 2.83 0.55 -17.63
CA LEU A 48 4.23 0.21 -17.80
C LEU A 48 4.76 -0.63 -16.64
N LEU A 49 4.42 -0.28 -15.39
CA LEU A 49 4.97 -0.92 -14.19
C LEU A 49 4.32 -2.27 -13.88
N ALA A 50 3.03 -2.46 -14.18
CA ALA A 50 2.32 -3.71 -13.87
C ALA A 50 2.84 -4.99 -14.55
N PRO A 51 3.24 -5.00 -15.84
CA PRO A 51 3.77 -6.20 -16.46
C PRO A 51 5.22 -6.49 -16.05
N LEU A 52 5.98 -5.53 -15.49
CA LEU A 52 7.41 -5.69 -15.19
C LEU A 52 7.73 -6.88 -14.27
N PRO A 53 7.02 -7.10 -13.14
CA PRO A 53 7.25 -8.27 -12.29
C PRO A 53 7.10 -9.58 -13.06
N ILE A 54 6.06 -9.69 -13.89
CA ILE A 54 5.75 -10.90 -14.67
C ILE A 54 6.84 -11.13 -15.72
N VAL A 55 7.23 -10.09 -16.46
CA VAL A 55 8.29 -10.18 -17.48
C VAL A 55 9.62 -10.61 -16.84
N ALA A 56 9.98 -10.03 -15.70
CA ALA A 56 11.21 -10.38 -14.99
C ALA A 56 11.20 -11.83 -14.46
N MET A 57 10.06 -12.30 -13.94
CA MET A 57 9.90 -13.70 -13.54
C MET A 57 10.10 -14.66 -14.72
N ILE A 58 9.49 -14.37 -15.86
CA ILE A 58 9.61 -15.19 -17.08
C ILE A 58 11.07 -15.20 -17.57
N LEU A 59 11.72 -14.03 -17.61
CA LEU A 59 13.12 -13.94 -18.03
C LEU A 59 14.06 -14.72 -17.10
N PHE A 60 13.84 -14.62 -15.79
CA PHE A 60 14.61 -15.37 -14.79
C PHE A 60 14.44 -16.88 -14.96
N MET A 61 13.19 -17.36 -15.05
CA MET A 61 12.92 -18.79 -15.22
C MET A 61 13.48 -19.31 -16.55
N ARG A 62 13.43 -18.52 -17.63
CA ARG A 62 13.99 -18.87 -18.94
C ARG A 62 15.52 -18.90 -18.94
N ALA A 63 16.18 -18.14 -18.08
CA ALA A 63 17.64 -18.11 -17.99
C ALA A 63 18.24 -19.43 -17.49
N GLY A 64 17.42 -20.30 -16.87
CA GLY A 64 17.84 -21.65 -16.48
C GLY A 64 18.91 -21.69 -15.39
N TRP A 65 19.05 -20.62 -14.59
CA TRP A 65 20.09 -20.51 -13.56
C TRP A 65 19.94 -21.50 -12.42
N ILE A 66 18.71 -21.97 -12.16
CA ILE A 66 18.39 -22.93 -11.12
C ILE A 66 17.78 -24.16 -11.78
N ALA A 67 18.46 -25.30 -11.68
CA ALA A 67 18.02 -26.57 -12.25
C ALA A 67 16.81 -27.17 -11.52
N ASN A 68 16.68 -26.94 -10.20
CA ASN A 68 15.52 -27.38 -9.45
C ASN A 68 14.33 -26.45 -9.72
N GLU A 69 13.30 -27.00 -10.34
CA GLU A 69 12.13 -26.25 -10.79
C GLU A 69 11.35 -25.60 -9.64
N LEU A 70 11.25 -26.28 -8.48
CA LEU A 70 10.55 -25.78 -7.31
C LEU A 70 11.31 -24.60 -6.68
N LEU A 71 12.64 -24.71 -6.58
CA LEU A 71 13.51 -23.64 -6.09
C LEU A 71 13.56 -22.45 -7.06
N SER A 72 13.56 -22.72 -8.37
CA SER A 72 13.49 -21.72 -9.44
C SER A 72 12.19 -20.92 -9.36
N LEU A 73 11.06 -21.60 -9.14
CA LEU A 73 9.76 -20.98 -8.97
C LEU A 73 9.71 -20.09 -7.71
N VAL A 74 10.23 -20.57 -6.57
CA VAL A 74 10.31 -19.76 -5.34
C VAL A 74 11.17 -18.51 -5.55
N ALA A 75 12.33 -18.66 -6.20
CA ALA A 75 13.20 -17.53 -6.51
C ALA A 75 12.54 -16.54 -7.49
N ALA A 76 11.81 -17.03 -8.49
CA ALA A 76 11.06 -16.19 -9.41
C ALA A 76 9.99 -15.38 -8.66
N ILE A 77 9.21 -16.01 -7.77
CA ILE A 77 8.21 -15.30 -6.94
C ILE A 77 8.88 -14.21 -6.11
N ALA A 78 10.02 -14.51 -5.47
CA ALA A 78 10.76 -13.52 -4.68
C ALA A 78 11.19 -12.31 -5.54
N ILE A 79 11.71 -12.56 -6.75
CA ILE A 79 12.07 -11.50 -7.71
C ILE A 79 10.84 -10.67 -8.10
N GLY A 80 9.72 -11.32 -8.40
CA GLY A 80 8.46 -10.64 -8.73
C GLY A 80 7.99 -9.71 -7.61
N VAL A 81 8.05 -10.17 -6.36
CA VAL A 81 7.71 -9.36 -5.19
C VAL A 81 8.64 -8.15 -5.05
N VAL A 82 9.96 -8.34 -5.19
CA VAL A 82 10.93 -7.24 -5.09
C VAL A 82 10.68 -6.19 -6.17
N ILE A 83 10.49 -6.61 -7.42
CA ILE A 83 10.23 -5.69 -8.54
C ILE A 83 8.89 -4.98 -8.37
N TYR A 84 7.87 -5.68 -7.87
CA TYR A 84 6.58 -5.06 -7.55
C TYR A 84 6.73 -3.95 -6.51
N VAL A 85 7.42 -4.22 -5.41
CA VAL A 85 7.66 -3.23 -4.34
C VAL A 85 8.44 -2.03 -4.88
N LEU A 86 9.50 -2.26 -5.67
CA LEU A 86 10.26 -1.19 -6.33
C LEU A 86 9.38 -0.39 -7.30
N GLY A 87 8.47 -1.06 -8.01
CA GLY A 87 7.48 -0.42 -8.88
C GLY A 87 6.54 0.50 -8.11
N GLU A 88 5.98 0.05 -6.98
CA GLU A 88 5.16 0.87 -6.10
C GLU A 88 5.92 2.09 -5.56
N MET A 89 7.22 1.95 -5.28
CA MET A 89 8.08 3.08 -4.88
C MET A 89 8.40 4.03 -6.04
N ALA A 90 8.46 3.51 -7.27
CA ALA A 90 8.73 4.28 -8.48
C ALA A 90 7.47 4.97 -9.04
N LYS A 91 6.26 4.51 -8.69
CA LYS A 91 4.97 5.10 -9.11
C LYS A 91 4.90 6.63 -9.00
N PRO A 92 5.33 7.30 -7.91
CA PRO A 92 5.33 8.76 -7.85
C PRO A 92 6.17 9.44 -8.93
N TYR A 93 7.26 8.81 -9.36
CA TYR A 93 8.16 9.35 -10.39
C TYR A 93 7.69 9.05 -11.81
N VAL A 94 7.02 7.90 -12.03
CA VAL A 94 6.63 7.43 -13.36
C VAL A 94 5.19 7.82 -13.71
N ALA A 95 4.28 7.78 -12.74
CA ALA A 95 2.85 8.04 -12.93
C ALA A 95 2.41 9.42 -12.40
N GLY A 96 3.28 10.16 -11.70
CA GLY A 96 2.96 11.47 -11.13
C GLY A 96 1.86 11.45 -10.07
N LYS A 97 1.55 10.26 -9.52
CA LYS A 97 0.56 10.04 -8.46
C LYS A 97 1.25 9.60 -7.18
N ARG A 98 0.76 10.06 -6.01
CA ARG A 98 1.23 9.51 -4.73
C ARG A 98 0.88 8.02 -4.63
N SER A 99 1.74 7.27 -3.94
CA SER A 99 1.51 5.84 -3.73
C SER A 99 0.30 5.65 -2.80
N VAL A 100 -0.43 4.54 -2.98
CA VAL A 100 -1.54 4.18 -2.07
C VAL A 100 -1.04 4.04 -0.62
N MET A 101 0.22 3.64 -0.43
CA MET A 101 0.86 3.57 0.89
C MET A 101 1.03 4.94 1.55
N ASP A 102 1.41 5.97 0.79
CA ASP A 102 1.52 7.33 1.31
C ASP A 102 0.14 7.88 1.69
N ILE A 103 -0.89 7.60 0.89
CA ILE A 103 -2.26 8.04 1.17
C ILE A 103 -2.81 7.33 2.42
N ASP A 104 -2.57 6.03 2.57
CA ASP A 104 -2.95 5.28 3.77
C ASP A 104 -2.23 5.80 5.03
N ARG A 105 -0.97 6.26 4.89
CA ARG A 105 -0.22 6.91 5.98
C ARG A 105 -0.85 8.25 6.36
N ASP A 106 -1.19 9.08 5.38
CA ASP A 106 -1.84 10.38 5.62
C ASP A 106 -3.21 10.21 6.29
N ILE A 107 -3.99 9.19 5.91
CA ILE A 107 -5.26 8.85 6.58
C ILE A 107 -4.99 8.50 8.06
N LYS A 108 -3.96 7.69 8.33
CA LYS A 108 -3.60 7.32 9.71
C LYS A 108 -3.15 8.54 10.52
N GLU A 109 -2.35 9.42 9.94
CA GLU A 109 -1.91 10.67 10.59
C GLU A 109 -3.07 11.62 10.88
N TYR A 110 -4.04 11.72 9.97
CA TYR A 110 -5.26 12.50 10.19
C TYR A 110 -5.99 12.03 11.45
N PHE A 111 -6.25 10.73 11.57
CA PHE A 111 -6.92 10.16 12.74
C PHE A 111 -6.09 10.24 14.02
N ARG A 112 -4.76 10.16 13.92
CA ARG A 112 -3.88 10.36 15.08
C ARG A 112 -4.02 11.76 15.63
N ARG A 113 -4.00 12.79 14.77
CA ARG A 113 -4.15 14.19 15.19
C ARG A 113 -5.50 14.44 15.85
N GLU A 114 -6.58 13.87 15.29
CA GLU A 114 -7.90 13.98 15.91
C GLU A 114 -7.98 13.27 17.27
N TRP A 115 -7.30 12.13 17.42
CA TRP A 115 -7.21 11.41 18.69
C TRP A 115 -6.50 12.24 19.76
N GLU A 116 -5.31 12.77 19.43
CA GLU A 116 -4.52 13.62 20.33
C GLU A 116 -5.26 14.93 20.68
N ALA A 117 -5.93 15.55 19.71
CA ALA A 117 -6.72 16.76 19.94
C ALA A 117 -7.91 16.54 20.89
N GLY A 118 -8.55 15.36 20.84
CA GLY A 118 -9.61 14.97 21.77
C GLY A 118 -9.09 14.45 23.13
N GLU A 119 -7.77 14.34 23.32
CA GLU A 119 -7.13 14.03 24.61
C GLU A 119 -6.76 15.32 25.38
N ALA A 120 -6.54 16.42 24.64
CA ALA A 120 -6.14 17.72 25.16
C ALA A 120 -7.33 18.66 25.50
N SER A 121 -8.57 18.25 25.20
CA SER A 121 -9.82 18.99 25.44
C SER A 121 -10.61 18.40 26.60
#